data_AF-A0A520R2E1-F1
#
_entry.id   AF-A0A520R2E1-F1
#
_cell.length_a   1.000
_cell.length_b   1.000
_cell.length_c   1.000
_cell.angle_alpha   90.00
_cell.angle_beta   90.00
_cell.angle_gamma   90.00
#
_symmetry.space_group_name_H-M   'P 1'
#
loop_
_entity.id
_entity.type
_entity.pdbx_description
1 polymer ?
#
loop_
_entity_poly.entity_id
_entity_poly.type
_entity_poly.pdbx_seq_one_letter_code
_entity_poly.pdbx_strand_id
1 'polypeptide(L)'
;MVGPKGILALAAFACGCAGDLGPCDEAAATSPIYYDEGGFPAYPGQALVEVSCGAGTFCHASGIPPEDRFGAPRSLDLDVGVAVEPSELERLAHARRAAWNMRHAIYEQVAAGAMPPSGAAGDTAASASARYRAHPGTAEERRLPPARSAEGLEMLRNWLACGAHVIEATEGASSGVGDIAPRIAVCPEGQAACDGACVDVLSNPAQCGACGVSCGAGQECVEGACRCTNGLAACGVECVDLQTDVAHCGACASECGDRFCADGTCADACPADTTDCGGSCVRLDRNLANCGGCGNACGAGEACEASVCSCAAGFDRCADACVDLQISASHCGGCEQPCGDGAICAGGVCGCPAGLTDCSGRCTDLQSDPTSCGGCGAACASGEGCVDGGCVGCGPEASFAGDVAPILDRSCTGSGCHSGARPAASLALSTGRAYDELIGTPASCGGRTLVVPGDVEGSYLWSKLTGVGICSGTQMPKRGESLPDAELALIQSWICRGAAND
;
A
#
# COMPACT_ATOMS: atom_id res chain seq x y z
N MET A 1 21.08 -21.26 81.29
CA MET A 1 19.71 -20.84 80.95
C MET A 1 19.84 -19.84 79.80
N VAL A 2 19.98 -20.32 78.57
CA VAL A 2 18.90 -20.56 77.59
C VAL A 2 18.11 -19.28 77.30
N GLY A 3 18.36 -18.70 76.13
CA GLY A 3 17.58 -17.62 75.51
C GLY A 3 17.98 -17.51 74.03
N PRO A 4 17.03 -17.36 73.09
CA PRO A 4 17.04 -18.14 71.86
C PRO A 4 17.84 -17.51 70.72
N LYS A 5 18.43 -18.40 69.90
CA LYS A 5 18.92 -18.09 68.56
C LYS A 5 17.74 -17.71 67.67
N GLY A 6 17.46 -16.42 67.58
CA GLY A 6 16.67 -15.86 66.48
C GLY A 6 17.57 -15.76 65.25
N ILE A 7 17.56 -16.80 64.42
CA ILE A 7 18.05 -16.69 63.04
C ILE A 7 17.09 -15.71 62.37
N LEU A 8 17.47 -14.44 62.27
CA LEU A 8 16.88 -13.52 61.31
C LEU A 8 17.28 -14.10 59.94
N ALA A 9 16.40 -14.89 59.35
CA ALA A 9 16.43 -15.11 57.92
C ALA A 9 16.12 -13.75 57.29
N LEU A 10 17.17 -12.95 57.10
CA LEU A 10 17.22 -11.96 56.04
C LEU A 10 16.95 -12.77 54.78
N ALA A 11 15.67 -12.81 54.38
CA ALA A 11 15.31 -13.08 53.01
C ALA A 11 16.11 -12.06 52.21
N ALA A 12 17.21 -12.53 51.64
CA ALA A 12 17.86 -11.85 50.55
C ALA A 12 16.75 -11.64 49.53
N PHE A 13 16.23 -10.42 49.44
CA PHE A 13 15.70 -9.93 48.20
C PHE A 13 16.89 -10.02 47.25
N ALA A 14 17.01 -11.16 46.59
CA ALA A 14 17.71 -11.26 45.35
C ALA A 14 17.01 -10.22 44.47
N CYS A 15 17.62 -9.05 44.37
CA CYS A 15 17.51 -8.22 43.19
C CYS A 15 18.14 -9.07 42.09
N GLY A 16 17.39 -10.07 41.63
CA GLY A 16 17.75 -10.85 40.47
C GLY A 16 17.82 -9.86 39.34
N CYS A 17 18.98 -9.77 38.71
CA CYS A 17 19.08 -9.14 37.40
C CYS A 17 17.96 -9.76 36.56
N ALA A 18 16.95 -8.97 36.19
CA ALA A 18 15.88 -9.45 35.32
C ALA A 18 16.54 -10.14 34.12
N GLY A 19 16.19 -11.40 33.89
CA GLY A 19 16.83 -12.18 32.83
C GLY A 19 16.61 -11.48 31.50
N ASP A 20 17.69 -11.23 30.76
CA ASP A 20 17.58 -10.70 29.40
C ASP A 20 16.73 -11.66 28.54
N LEU A 21 15.68 -11.15 27.89
CA LEU A 21 14.81 -11.96 27.03
C LEU A 21 15.52 -12.34 25.71
N GLY A 22 16.72 -11.81 25.48
CA GLY A 22 17.49 -12.06 24.27
C GLY A 22 16.96 -11.27 23.08
N PRO A 23 17.56 -11.47 21.88
CA PRO A 23 17.15 -10.75 20.69
C PRO A 23 15.73 -11.13 20.23
N CYS A 24 15.10 -10.19 19.55
CA CYS A 24 13.84 -10.39 18.85
C CYS A 24 14.08 -11.04 17.48
N ASP A 25 13.28 -12.05 17.15
CA ASP A 25 13.11 -12.60 15.80
C ASP A 25 11.76 -12.09 15.23
N GLU A 26 11.82 -11.02 14.44
CA GLU A 26 10.67 -10.33 13.85
C GLU A 26 9.84 -11.23 12.93
N ALA A 27 10.51 -12.10 12.16
CA ALA A 27 9.83 -13.02 11.25
C ALA A 27 9.03 -14.07 12.04
N ALA A 28 9.61 -14.62 13.11
CA ALA A 28 8.91 -15.55 14.00
C ALA A 28 7.89 -14.87 14.92
N ALA A 29 7.98 -13.56 15.14
CA ALA A 29 7.03 -12.79 15.93
C ALA A 29 5.79 -12.39 15.13
N THR A 30 5.90 -12.23 13.82
CA THR A 30 4.81 -11.78 12.93
C THR A 30 4.31 -12.83 11.94
N SER A 31 5.03 -13.96 11.82
CA SER A 31 4.68 -15.08 10.94
C SER A 31 4.91 -16.43 11.63
N PRO A 32 3.98 -17.40 11.46
CA PRO A 32 2.78 -17.29 10.67
C PRO A 32 1.61 -16.65 11.44
N ILE A 33 0.59 -16.15 10.73
CA ILE A 33 -0.64 -15.60 11.36
C ILE A 33 -1.56 -16.75 11.79
N TYR A 34 -2.12 -16.64 12.99
CA TYR A 34 -3.05 -17.57 13.60
C TYR A 34 -4.48 -17.01 13.51
N TYR A 35 -5.46 -17.83 13.09
CA TYR A 35 -6.87 -17.41 13.02
C TYR A 35 -7.75 -18.19 13.98
N ASP A 36 -8.48 -17.50 14.86
CA ASP A 36 -9.36 -18.14 15.84
C ASP A 36 -10.61 -18.77 15.19
N GLU A 37 -11.51 -19.33 16.01
CA GLU A 37 -12.76 -19.94 15.51
C GLU A 37 -13.70 -18.92 14.83
N GLY A 38 -13.62 -17.64 15.22
CA GLY A 38 -14.33 -16.51 14.62
C GLY A 38 -13.68 -15.96 13.35
N GLY A 39 -12.45 -16.38 13.05
CA GLY A 39 -11.67 -15.90 11.91
C GLY A 39 -10.88 -14.63 12.19
N PHE A 40 -10.74 -14.22 13.45
CA PHE A 40 -9.91 -13.09 13.83
C PHE A 40 -8.42 -13.47 13.80
N PRO A 41 -7.56 -12.64 13.17
CA PRO A 41 -6.14 -12.90 13.07
C PRO A 41 -5.39 -12.49 14.35
N ALA A 42 -4.37 -13.25 14.71
CA ALA A 42 -3.44 -12.91 15.77
C ALA A 42 -2.02 -13.33 15.38
N TYR A 43 -1.03 -12.57 15.84
CA TYR A 43 0.37 -12.99 15.77
C TYR A 43 0.64 -14.18 16.71
N PRO A 44 1.70 -14.99 16.47
CA PRO A 44 2.00 -16.18 17.26
C PRO A 44 1.94 -15.98 18.78
N GLY A 45 2.59 -14.93 19.29
CA GLY A 45 2.58 -14.63 20.73
C GLY A 45 1.28 -14.01 21.24
N GLN A 46 0.60 -13.19 20.43
CA GLN A 46 -0.72 -12.66 20.72
C GLN A 46 -1.74 -13.80 20.90
N ALA A 47 -1.76 -14.75 19.95
CA ALA A 47 -2.62 -15.93 19.98
C ALA A 47 -2.36 -16.81 21.21
N LEU A 48 -1.10 -16.99 21.60
CA LEU A 48 -0.73 -17.73 22.80
C LEU A 48 -1.30 -17.08 24.08
N VAL A 49 -1.19 -15.75 24.17
CA VAL A 49 -1.63 -14.98 25.34
C VAL A 49 -3.15 -14.90 25.43
N GLU A 50 -3.85 -14.75 24.30
CA GLU A 50 -5.31 -14.76 24.25
C GLU A 50 -5.91 -16.05 24.81
N VAL A 51 -5.29 -17.19 24.50
CA VAL A 51 -5.76 -18.52 24.93
C VAL A 51 -5.33 -18.85 26.36
N SER A 52 -4.07 -18.57 26.69
CA SER A 52 -3.45 -19.10 27.91
C SER A 52 -3.56 -18.17 29.11
N CYS A 53 -3.85 -16.88 28.88
CA CYS A 53 -3.78 -15.84 29.91
C CYS A 53 -4.98 -14.86 29.89
N GLY A 54 -5.50 -14.51 28.71
CA GLY A 54 -6.44 -13.41 28.46
C GLY A 54 -7.93 -13.80 28.43
N ALA A 55 -8.69 -13.22 27.49
CA ALA A 55 -10.15 -13.29 27.43
C ALA A 55 -10.74 -14.72 27.38
N GLY A 56 -9.97 -15.71 26.93
CA GLY A 56 -10.39 -17.12 26.91
C GLY A 56 -10.36 -17.84 28.27
N THR A 57 -9.65 -17.30 29.28
CA THR A 57 -9.33 -18.01 30.54
C THR A 57 -9.48 -17.18 31.81
N PHE A 58 -10.16 -16.03 31.75
CA PHE A 58 -10.58 -15.14 32.85
C PHE A 58 -9.48 -14.53 33.77
N CYS A 59 -8.26 -15.07 33.79
CA CYS A 59 -7.20 -14.66 34.72
C CYS A 59 -6.76 -13.19 34.54
N HIS A 60 -6.65 -12.70 33.29
CA HIS A 60 -6.19 -11.34 32.99
C HIS A 60 -7.19 -10.52 32.13
N ALA A 61 -8.49 -10.83 32.22
CA ALA A 61 -9.53 -10.18 31.45
C ALA A 61 -9.90 -8.79 32.03
N SER A 62 -10.02 -7.79 31.16
CA SER A 62 -10.32 -6.40 31.52
C SER A 62 -11.69 -6.23 32.19
N GLY A 63 -12.68 -7.06 31.81
CA GLY A 63 -14.05 -7.02 32.33
C GLY A 63 -14.29 -7.69 33.69
N ILE A 64 -13.27 -8.28 34.32
CA ILE A 64 -13.41 -8.97 35.61
C ILE A 64 -12.76 -8.13 36.72
N PRO A 65 -13.46 -7.85 37.84
CA PRO A 65 -12.87 -7.14 38.98
C PRO A 65 -11.59 -7.82 39.49
N PRO A 66 -10.53 -7.07 39.83
CA PRO A 66 -9.25 -7.66 40.25
C PRO A 66 -9.33 -8.64 41.43
N GLU A 67 -10.32 -8.49 42.31
CA GLU A 67 -10.61 -9.39 43.43
C GLU A 67 -11.12 -10.77 43.02
N ASP A 68 -11.70 -10.87 41.82
CA ASP A 68 -12.25 -12.11 41.25
C ASP A 68 -11.26 -12.78 40.29
N ARG A 69 -10.10 -12.15 40.04
CA ARG A 69 -9.04 -12.69 39.17
C ARG A 69 -8.17 -13.68 39.95
N PHE A 70 -7.95 -14.85 39.36
CA PHE A 70 -7.17 -15.90 39.99
C PHE A 70 -5.68 -15.77 39.62
N GLY A 71 -4.87 -15.25 40.55
CA GLY A 71 -3.41 -15.18 40.41
C GLY A 71 -2.86 -13.98 39.63
N ALA A 72 -3.70 -13.05 39.16
CA ALA A 72 -3.26 -11.87 38.41
C ALA A 72 -3.00 -10.65 39.31
N PRO A 73 -1.91 -9.88 39.07
CA PRO A 73 -1.73 -8.56 39.68
C PRO A 73 -2.89 -7.63 39.28
N ARG A 74 -3.34 -6.77 40.21
CA ARG A 74 -4.47 -5.85 39.99
C ARG A 74 -4.33 -4.92 38.78
N SER A 75 -3.10 -4.71 38.30
CA SER A 75 -2.75 -3.78 37.22
C SER A 75 -2.33 -4.45 35.91
N LEU A 76 -2.45 -5.78 35.79
CA LEU A 76 -2.02 -6.50 34.59
C LEU A 76 -3.21 -7.11 33.83
N ASP A 77 -3.69 -6.36 32.84
CA ASP A 77 -4.65 -6.83 31.83
C ASP A 77 -3.89 -7.31 30.58
N LEU A 78 -4.19 -8.52 30.12
CA LEU A 78 -3.59 -9.15 28.92
C LEU A 78 -4.64 -9.40 27.83
N ASP A 79 -5.59 -8.47 27.75
CA ASP A 79 -6.67 -8.48 26.78
C ASP A 79 -6.17 -7.92 25.45
N VAL A 80 -5.48 -8.77 24.69
CA VAL A 80 -4.80 -8.42 23.41
C VAL A 80 -5.58 -8.83 22.16
N GLY A 81 -6.88 -9.10 22.30
CA GLY A 81 -7.77 -9.43 21.18
C GLY A 81 -7.95 -8.28 20.20
N VAL A 82 -8.03 -8.62 18.90
CA VAL A 82 -8.32 -7.71 17.79
C VAL A 82 -9.49 -6.78 18.14
N ALA A 83 -9.35 -5.48 17.88
CA ALA A 83 -10.43 -4.52 17.99
C ALA A 83 -11.42 -4.73 16.83
N VAL A 84 -12.68 -4.95 17.20
CA VAL A 84 -13.81 -5.08 16.29
C VAL A 84 -14.48 -3.73 16.06
N GLU A 85 -14.34 -2.81 17.03
CA GLU A 85 -14.80 -1.42 16.94
C GLU A 85 -13.70 -0.42 17.38
N PRO A 86 -13.66 0.82 16.84
CA PRO A 86 -12.60 1.79 17.14
C PRO A 86 -12.41 2.12 18.63
N SER A 87 -13.47 2.05 19.44
CA SER A 87 -13.41 2.28 20.89
C SER A 87 -12.59 1.23 21.64
N GLU A 88 -12.29 0.09 21.02
CA GLU A 88 -11.54 -1.01 21.64
C GLU A 88 -10.01 -0.88 21.45
N LEU A 89 -9.55 0.08 20.64
CA LEU A 89 -8.12 0.31 20.40
C LEU A 89 -7.38 0.78 21.66
N GLU A 90 -8.02 1.59 22.52
CA GLU A 90 -7.43 2.04 23.78
C GLU A 90 -7.21 0.87 24.76
N ARG A 91 -8.13 -0.11 24.78
CA ARG A 91 -8.01 -1.36 25.54
C ARG A 91 -6.79 -2.16 25.07
N LEU A 92 -6.68 -2.38 23.75
CA LEU A 92 -5.58 -3.14 23.15
C LEU A 92 -4.22 -2.48 23.43
N ALA A 93 -4.14 -1.17 23.24
CA ALA A 93 -2.93 -0.40 23.48
C ALA A 93 -2.54 -0.39 24.97
N HIS A 94 -3.51 -0.39 25.89
CA HIS A 94 -3.25 -0.53 27.33
C HIS A 94 -2.68 -1.91 27.67
N ALA A 95 -3.31 -2.98 27.19
CA ALA A 95 -2.88 -4.36 27.44
C ALA A 95 -1.48 -4.65 26.88
N ARG A 96 -1.18 -4.19 25.65
CA ARG A 96 0.15 -4.31 25.06
C ARG A 96 1.22 -3.58 25.88
N ARG A 97 0.95 -2.33 26.27
CA ARG A 97 1.89 -1.55 27.11
C ARG A 97 2.11 -2.21 28.46
N ALA A 98 1.08 -2.77 29.08
CA ALA A 98 1.19 -3.49 30.34
C ALA A 98 2.06 -4.75 30.18
N ALA A 99 1.84 -5.54 29.11
CA ALA A 99 2.63 -6.70 28.76
C ALA A 99 4.12 -6.35 28.55
N TRP A 100 4.40 -5.31 27.76
CA TRP A 100 5.76 -4.84 27.50
C TRP A 100 6.47 -4.32 28.76
N ASN A 101 5.78 -3.52 29.58
CA ASN A 101 6.35 -2.96 30.80
C ASN A 101 6.64 -4.03 31.86
N MET A 102 5.87 -5.12 31.86
CA MET A 102 6.03 -6.24 32.79
C MET A 102 6.74 -7.46 32.17
N ARG A 103 7.28 -7.33 30.95
CA ARG A 103 7.77 -8.45 30.13
C ARG A 103 8.68 -9.45 30.85
N HIS A 104 9.68 -8.97 31.57
CA HIS A 104 10.61 -9.84 32.29
C HIS A 104 9.90 -10.59 33.43
N ALA A 105 9.05 -9.89 34.19
CA ALA A 105 8.28 -10.50 35.27
C ALA A 105 7.27 -11.52 34.73
N ILE A 106 6.59 -11.22 33.62
CA ILE A 106 5.66 -12.15 32.96
C ILE A 106 6.40 -13.43 32.57
N TYR A 107 7.51 -13.30 31.85
CA TYR A 107 8.28 -14.45 31.40
C TYR A 107 8.82 -15.28 32.57
N GLU A 108 9.42 -14.65 33.57
CA GLU A 108 9.98 -15.34 34.75
C GLU A 108 8.92 -16.12 35.53
N GLN A 109 7.73 -15.55 35.73
CA GLN A 109 6.65 -16.24 36.45
C GLN A 109 6.07 -17.44 35.68
N VAL A 110 5.99 -17.33 34.34
CA VAL A 110 5.52 -18.44 33.50
C VAL A 110 6.58 -19.55 33.42
N ALA A 111 7.85 -19.18 33.20
CA ALA A 111 8.98 -20.11 33.15
C ALA A 111 9.22 -20.83 34.49
N ALA A 112 8.99 -20.15 35.61
CA ALA A 112 9.05 -20.75 36.95
C ALA A 112 7.85 -21.66 37.28
N GLY A 113 6.83 -21.71 36.42
CA GLY A 113 5.61 -22.47 36.66
C GLY A 113 4.72 -21.88 37.76
N ALA A 114 4.91 -20.61 38.12
CA ALA A 114 4.06 -19.90 39.07
C ALA A 114 2.77 -19.40 38.39
N MET A 115 2.82 -19.09 37.10
CA MET A 115 1.68 -18.65 36.29
C MET A 115 1.47 -19.57 35.07
N PRO A 116 0.23 -19.93 34.71
CA PRO A 116 -0.99 -19.81 35.52
C PRO A 116 -0.90 -20.60 36.86
N PRO A 117 -1.49 -20.16 37.98
CA PRO A 117 -1.33 -20.81 39.28
C PRO A 117 -1.82 -22.28 39.27
N SER A 118 -1.30 -23.13 40.16
CA SER A 118 -1.71 -24.54 40.21
C SER A 118 -3.18 -24.71 40.63
N GLY A 119 -3.81 -25.78 40.14
CA GLY A 119 -5.22 -26.10 40.37
C GLY A 119 -6.00 -26.17 39.06
N ALA A 120 -7.18 -26.79 39.10
CA ALA A 120 -7.91 -27.20 37.89
C ALA A 120 -8.05 -26.10 36.81
N ALA A 121 -8.30 -24.85 37.20
CA ALA A 121 -8.42 -23.74 36.26
C ALA A 121 -7.08 -23.32 35.64
N GLY A 122 -6.01 -23.21 36.44
CA GLY A 122 -4.69 -22.85 35.92
C GLY A 122 -3.99 -24.00 35.21
N ASP A 123 -4.26 -25.25 35.57
CA ASP A 123 -3.81 -26.43 34.82
C ASP A 123 -4.50 -26.50 33.44
N THR A 124 -5.78 -26.11 33.38
CA THR A 124 -6.52 -25.98 32.10
C THR A 124 -5.94 -24.86 31.25
N ALA A 125 -5.64 -23.69 31.83
CA ALA A 125 -5.02 -22.58 31.11
C ALA A 125 -3.58 -22.90 30.64
N ALA A 126 -2.78 -23.58 31.47
CA ALA A 126 -1.41 -23.95 31.15
C ALA A 126 -1.31 -25.05 30.08
N SER A 127 -2.32 -25.92 30.00
CA SER A 127 -2.44 -26.98 28.99
C SER A 127 -3.34 -26.59 27.81
N ALA A 128 -3.88 -25.37 27.82
CA ALA A 128 -4.73 -24.86 26.76
C ALA A 128 -3.93 -24.85 25.46
N SER A 129 -4.49 -25.52 24.45
CA SER A 129 -4.01 -25.50 23.08
C SER A 129 -5.23 -25.26 22.22
N ALA A 130 -5.43 -24.01 21.81
CA ALA A 130 -6.53 -23.70 20.90
C ALA A 130 -6.18 -24.17 19.49
N ARG A 131 -7.23 -24.52 18.74
CA ARG A 131 -7.14 -24.78 17.31
C ARG A 131 -7.24 -23.45 16.59
N TYR A 132 -6.10 -22.97 16.13
CA TYR A 132 -6.07 -21.86 15.19
C TYR A 132 -5.95 -22.42 13.78
N ARG A 133 -6.62 -21.78 12.84
CA ARG A 133 -6.47 -22.15 11.43
C ARG A 133 -5.23 -21.48 10.87
N ALA A 134 -4.57 -22.15 9.93
CA ALA A 134 -3.47 -21.54 9.17
C ALA A 134 -3.95 -20.32 8.35
N HIS A 135 -5.22 -20.34 7.92
CA HIS A 135 -5.91 -19.27 7.19
C HIS A 135 -7.44 -19.30 7.50
N PRO A 136 -8.18 -18.19 7.35
CA PRO A 136 -9.62 -18.16 7.55
C PRO A 136 -10.32 -19.18 6.65
N GLY A 137 -11.10 -20.08 7.24
CA GLY A 137 -11.90 -21.06 6.49
C GLY A 137 -11.15 -22.27 5.94
N THR A 138 -9.88 -22.49 6.30
CA THR A 138 -9.17 -23.74 6.00
C THR A 138 -9.34 -24.79 7.10
N ALA A 139 -9.25 -26.07 6.73
CA ALA A 139 -9.21 -27.19 7.69
C ALA A 139 -7.77 -27.50 8.18
N GLU A 140 -6.78 -26.75 7.70
CA GLU A 140 -5.39 -26.85 8.12
C GLU A 140 -5.25 -26.19 9.50
N GLU A 141 -5.16 -27.03 10.52
CA GLU A 141 -5.04 -26.61 11.91
C GLU A 141 -3.56 -26.39 12.26
N ARG A 142 -3.24 -25.18 12.73
CA ARG A 142 -2.02 -24.94 13.49
C ARG A 142 -2.37 -25.06 14.97
N ARG A 143 -1.73 -26.01 15.64
CA ARG A 143 -1.89 -26.18 17.08
C ARG A 143 -0.89 -25.26 17.78
N LEU A 144 -1.39 -24.37 18.62
CA LEU A 144 -0.52 -23.62 19.52
C LEU A 144 0.10 -24.56 20.56
N PRO A 145 1.38 -24.36 20.90
CA PRO A 145 2.02 -25.09 21.99
C PRO A 145 1.43 -24.66 23.34
N PRO A 146 1.40 -25.54 24.36
CA PRO A 146 1.06 -25.14 25.73
C PRO A 146 2.03 -24.07 26.23
N ALA A 147 1.55 -23.06 26.95
CA ALA A 147 2.36 -21.91 27.38
C ALA A 147 3.59 -22.29 28.24
N ARG A 148 3.55 -23.43 28.94
CA ARG A 148 4.68 -23.97 29.74
C ARG A 148 5.59 -24.95 29.02
N SER A 149 5.26 -25.31 27.78
CA SER A 149 6.15 -26.12 26.96
C SER A 149 7.36 -25.30 26.52
N ALA A 150 8.46 -25.95 26.12
CA ALA A 150 9.64 -25.26 25.63
C ALA A 150 9.32 -24.35 24.43
N GLU A 151 8.47 -24.82 23.51
CA GLU A 151 8.03 -24.05 22.34
C GLU A 151 7.12 -22.87 22.72
N GLY A 152 6.20 -23.07 23.67
CA GLY A 152 5.35 -22.00 24.18
C GLY A 152 6.12 -20.92 24.93
N LEU A 153 7.13 -21.32 25.72
CA LEU A 153 8.04 -20.40 26.40
C LEU A 153 8.87 -19.59 25.41
N GLU A 154 9.40 -20.21 24.34
CA GLU A 154 10.14 -19.50 23.30
C GLU A 154 9.26 -18.53 22.51
N MET A 155 8.02 -18.91 22.18
CA MET A 155 7.08 -18.03 21.49
C MET A 155 6.67 -16.84 22.37
N LEU A 156 6.42 -17.08 23.67
CA LEU A 156 6.15 -16.02 24.65
C LEU A 156 7.37 -15.10 24.83
N ARG A 157 8.58 -15.67 24.96
CA ARG A 157 9.84 -14.92 25.05
C ARG A 157 10.02 -14.03 23.83
N ASN A 158 9.91 -14.59 22.62
CA ASN A 158 10.12 -13.87 21.37
C ASN A 158 9.11 -12.72 21.23
N TRP A 159 7.83 -12.97 21.51
CA TRP A 159 6.80 -11.94 21.50
C TRP A 159 7.07 -10.79 22.49
N LEU A 160 7.45 -11.13 23.72
CA LEU A 160 7.80 -10.14 24.75
C LEU A 160 9.11 -9.39 24.44
N ALA A 161 10.04 -10.01 23.72
CA ALA A 161 11.27 -9.38 23.24
C ALA A 161 10.99 -8.43 22.05
N CYS A 162 10.06 -8.80 21.17
CA CYS A 162 9.61 -8.05 20.00
C CYS A 162 8.47 -7.08 20.34
N GLY A 163 8.53 -6.32 21.43
CA GLY A 163 7.53 -5.25 21.65
C GLY A 163 6.08 -5.72 21.90
N ALA A 164 5.81 -7.01 22.09
CA ALA A 164 4.48 -7.60 22.19
C ALA A 164 3.56 -7.21 21.01
N HIS A 165 3.96 -7.50 19.76
CA HIS A 165 3.17 -7.22 18.56
C HIS A 165 1.75 -7.80 18.62
N VAL A 166 0.76 -7.05 18.15
CA VAL A 166 -0.67 -7.43 18.14
C VAL A 166 -1.33 -6.96 16.84
N ILE A 167 -2.11 -7.84 16.19
CA ILE A 167 -2.97 -7.44 15.09
C ILE A 167 -4.18 -6.70 15.66
N GLU A 168 -4.36 -5.45 15.22
CA GLU A 168 -5.26 -4.53 15.92
C GLU A 168 -6.69 -4.45 15.39
N ALA A 169 -6.92 -4.67 14.10
CA ALA A 169 -8.24 -4.62 13.45
C ALA A 169 -8.23 -5.42 12.14
N THR A 170 -9.40 -5.67 11.52
CA THR A 170 -9.54 -6.45 10.27
C THR A 170 -9.99 -5.66 9.03
N GLU A 171 -10.45 -4.40 9.15
CA GLU A 171 -10.68 -3.41 8.06
C GLU A 171 -10.37 -1.95 8.54
N GLY A 172 -10.23 -0.98 7.63
CA GLY A 172 -9.49 0.30 7.80
C GLY A 172 -9.73 1.20 9.02
N ALA A 173 -8.72 2.08 9.24
CA ALA A 173 -8.47 3.05 10.32
C ALA A 173 -8.33 2.50 11.77
N SER A 174 -7.07 2.36 12.21
CA SER A 174 -6.65 2.43 13.61
C SER A 174 -5.54 3.49 13.77
N SER A 175 -5.67 4.37 14.77
CA SER A 175 -4.70 5.40 15.16
C SER A 175 -3.76 4.97 16.31
N GLY A 176 -3.50 3.65 16.47
CA GLY A 176 -2.49 3.03 17.35
C GLY A 176 -3.02 1.83 18.19
N VAL A 177 -2.21 0.90 18.77
CA VAL A 177 -0.73 0.74 18.81
C VAL A 177 -0.25 -0.74 18.83
N GLY A 178 0.22 -1.28 17.69
CA GLY A 178 1.22 -2.36 17.65
C GLY A 178 1.22 -3.43 16.58
N ASP A 179 1.45 -3.03 15.32
CA ASP A 179 1.59 -3.83 14.10
C ASP A 179 0.27 -4.33 13.52
N ILE A 180 -0.29 -3.48 12.66
CA ILE A 180 -1.46 -3.76 11.84
C ILE A 180 -1.01 -4.62 10.65
N ALA A 181 -1.77 -5.67 10.29
CA ALA A 181 -1.81 -6.08 8.88
C ALA A 181 -3.17 -6.68 8.43
N PRO A 182 -4.13 -5.84 8.01
CA PRO A 182 -5.00 -6.16 6.88
C PRO A 182 -4.98 -5.07 5.80
N ARG A 183 -4.90 -5.53 4.54
CA ARG A 183 -4.94 -4.81 3.23
C ARG A 183 -4.00 -3.59 3.10
N ILE A 184 -2.92 -3.71 2.33
CA ILE A 184 -2.18 -2.54 1.82
C ILE A 184 -1.93 -2.71 0.31
N ALA A 185 -2.53 -1.83 -0.50
CA ALA A 185 -1.90 -1.41 -1.76
C ALA A 185 -0.69 -0.57 -1.34
N VAL A 186 0.52 -1.13 -1.44
CA VAL A 186 1.73 -0.43 -1.00
C VAL A 186 2.07 0.59 -2.08
N CYS A 187 1.67 1.82 -1.83
CA CYS A 187 2.13 2.95 -2.61
C CYS A 187 3.46 3.44 -2.00
N PRO A 188 4.47 3.77 -2.83
CA PRO A 188 5.73 4.34 -2.37
C PRO A 188 5.52 5.54 -1.44
N GLU A 189 6.53 5.85 -0.62
CA GLU A 189 6.49 7.02 0.26
C GLU A 189 6.10 8.28 -0.53
N GLY A 190 5.05 8.95 -0.05
CA GLY A 190 4.47 10.11 -0.71
C GLY A 190 3.33 9.85 -1.69
N GLN A 191 2.89 8.60 -1.85
CA GLN A 191 1.75 8.22 -2.68
C GLN A 191 0.60 7.62 -1.84
N ALA A 192 -0.64 7.81 -2.26
CA ALA A 192 -1.82 7.15 -1.69
C ALA A 192 -2.54 6.27 -2.72
N ALA A 193 -3.21 5.24 -2.23
CA ALA A 193 -4.00 4.34 -3.05
C ALA A 193 -5.37 4.97 -3.36
N CYS A 194 -5.51 5.53 -4.55
CA CYS A 194 -6.70 6.20 -5.05
C CYS A 194 -7.35 5.36 -6.13
N ASP A 195 -8.55 4.85 -5.86
CA ASP A 195 -9.29 3.92 -6.73
C ASP A 195 -8.46 2.71 -7.20
N GLY A 196 -7.56 2.23 -6.34
CA GLY A 196 -6.69 1.09 -6.61
C GLY A 196 -5.39 1.40 -7.35
N ALA A 197 -5.11 2.66 -7.67
CA ALA A 197 -3.84 3.12 -8.23
C ALA A 197 -3.04 3.94 -7.21
N CYS A 198 -1.72 3.82 -7.24
CA CYS A 198 -0.86 4.67 -6.43
C CYS A 198 -0.70 6.03 -7.10
N VAL A 199 -1.13 7.08 -6.41
CA VAL A 199 -1.05 8.45 -6.88
C VAL A 199 -0.23 9.24 -5.89
N ASP A 200 0.76 9.99 -6.37
CA ASP A 200 1.49 10.96 -5.57
C ASP A 200 0.52 11.93 -4.91
N VAL A 201 0.45 11.90 -3.58
CA VAL A 201 -0.38 12.82 -2.80
C VAL A 201 0.41 13.95 -2.20
N LEU A 202 1.75 13.96 -2.34
CA LEU A 202 2.59 15.02 -1.84
C LEU A 202 2.75 16.17 -2.85
N SER A 203 2.66 15.88 -4.14
CA SER A 203 2.89 16.86 -5.21
C SER A 203 1.79 16.96 -6.25
N ASN A 204 0.84 16.01 -6.32
CA ASN A 204 -0.23 16.07 -7.32
C ASN A 204 -1.33 17.07 -6.93
N PRO A 205 -1.54 18.16 -7.70
CA PRO A 205 -2.58 19.14 -7.39
C PRO A 205 -3.99 18.60 -7.51
N ALA A 206 -4.22 17.50 -8.25
CA ALA A 206 -5.53 16.89 -8.37
C ALA A 206 -5.85 15.90 -7.23
N GLN A 207 -4.84 15.46 -6.46
CA GLN A 207 -4.96 14.43 -5.41
C GLN A 207 -4.05 14.77 -4.21
N CYS A 208 -4.14 15.99 -3.69
CA CYS A 208 -3.23 16.52 -2.70
C CYS A 208 -3.61 16.14 -1.26
N GLY A 209 -2.69 15.47 -0.57
CA GLY A 209 -2.84 15.01 0.82
C GLY A 209 -3.73 13.78 0.98
N ALA A 210 -4.72 13.61 0.10
CA ALA A 210 -5.56 12.42 0.02
C ALA A 210 -6.18 12.27 -1.38
N CYS A 211 -6.71 11.09 -1.64
CA CYS A 211 -7.44 10.79 -2.87
C CYS A 211 -8.66 11.69 -3.04
N GLY A 212 -8.83 12.23 -4.25
CA GLY A 212 -9.96 13.10 -4.60
C GLY A 212 -9.90 14.51 -4.04
N VAL A 213 -8.82 14.90 -3.37
CA VAL A 213 -8.60 16.27 -2.89
C VAL A 213 -7.86 17.06 -3.95
N SER A 214 -8.56 17.94 -4.68
CA SER A 214 -7.92 18.80 -5.68
C SER A 214 -7.68 20.19 -5.10
N CYS A 215 -6.47 20.73 -5.32
CA CYS A 215 -6.12 22.09 -4.97
C CYS A 215 -6.90 23.09 -5.84
N GLY A 216 -7.30 24.19 -5.22
CA GLY A 216 -8.02 25.28 -5.86
C GLY A 216 -7.11 26.12 -6.77
N ALA A 217 -7.72 27.09 -7.47
CA ALA A 217 -6.97 28.02 -8.32
C ALA A 217 -5.92 28.80 -7.50
N GLY A 218 -4.67 28.85 -7.99
CA GLY A 218 -3.56 29.52 -7.30
C GLY A 218 -2.89 28.69 -6.18
N GLN A 219 -3.21 27.40 -6.07
CA GLN A 219 -2.60 26.47 -5.12
C GLN A 219 -1.77 25.39 -5.83
N GLU A 220 -0.68 24.98 -5.19
CA GLU A 220 0.06 23.76 -5.52
C GLU A 220 0.01 22.78 -4.36
N CYS A 221 0.16 21.50 -4.69
CA CYS A 221 0.36 20.50 -3.67
C CYS A 221 1.82 20.49 -3.22
N VAL A 222 2.06 20.85 -1.97
CA VAL A 222 3.40 20.85 -1.39
C VAL A 222 3.36 20.07 -0.09
N GLU A 223 4.04 18.94 -0.06
CA GLU A 223 4.10 18.01 1.09
C GLU A 223 2.69 17.55 1.53
N GLY A 224 1.79 17.37 0.55
CA GLY A 224 0.42 16.90 0.80
C GLY A 224 -0.53 17.94 1.35
N ALA A 225 -0.17 19.22 1.25
CA ALA A 225 -1.08 20.33 1.55
C ALA A 225 -1.19 21.25 0.33
N CYS A 226 -2.42 21.64 -0.01
CA CYS A 226 -2.64 22.71 -0.97
C CYS A 226 -2.14 24.02 -0.35
N ARG A 227 -1.02 24.53 -0.85
CA ARG A 227 -0.42 25.78 -0.42
C ARG A 227 -0.55 26.81 -1.52
N CYS A 228 -0.88 28.04 -1.13
CA CYS A 228 -0.85 29.17 -2.03
C CYS A 228 0.57 29.37 -2.57
N THR A 229 0.69 29.54 -3.88
CA THR A 229 1.98 29.70 -4.56
C THR A 229 2.27 31.16 -4.86
N ASN A 230 3.45 31.46 -5.39
CA ASN A 230 3.80 32.80 -5.89
C ASN A 230 3.65 33.94 -4.84
N GLY A 231 3.80 33.61 -3.55
CA GLY A 231 3.70 34.60 -2.46
C GLY A 231 2.27 35.00 -2.09
N LEU A 232 1.25 34.32 -2.62
CA LEU A 232 -0.15 34.53 -2.25
C LEU A 232 -0.40 34.04 -0.80
N ALA A 233 -1.27 34.74 -0.07
CA ALA A 233 -1.68 34.35 1.28
C ALA A 233 -2.98 33.55 1.27
N ALA A 234 -3.09 32.58 2.18
CA ALA A 234 -4.31 31.82 2.39
C ALA A 234 -5.32 32.63 3.22
N CYS A 235 -6.37 33.11 2.58
CA CYS A 235 -7.49 33.79 3.23
C CYS A 235 -8.73 32.89 3.21
N GLY A 236 -8.76 31.92 4.13
CA GLY A 236 -9.75 30.85 4.13
C GLY A 236 -9.39 29.78 3.10
N VAL A 237 -10.25 29.59 2.09
CA VAL A 237 -10.02 28.63 0.99
C VAL A 237 -9.44 29.29 -0.26
N GLU A 238 -9.37 30.62 -0.28
CA GLU A 238 -8.88 31.41 -1.42
C GLU A 238 -7.41 31.82 -1.21
N CYS A 239 -6.64 31.80 -2.30
CA CYS A 239 -5.29 32.35 -2.35
C CYS A 239 -5.34 33.75 -2.95
N VAL A 240 -5.00 34.74 -2.15
CA VAL A 240 -5.11 36.16 -2.49
C VAL A 240 -3.75 36.84 -2.40
N ASP A 241 -3.50 37.77 -3.30
CA ASP A 241 -2.29 38.59 -3.27
C ASP A 241 -2.50 39.76 -2.30
N LEU A 242 -2.03 39.63 -1.06
CA LEU A 242 -2.17 40.71 -0.06
C LEU A 242 -1.44 42.00 -0.46
N GLN A 243 -0.57 41.98 -1.46
CA GLN A 243 0.15 43.18 -1.92
C GLN A 243 -0.69 44.04 -2.84
N THR A 244 -1.63 43.43 -3.57
CA THR A 244 -2.35 44.11 -4.65
C THR A 244 -3.87 43.97 -4.55
N ASP A 245 -4.40 42.98 -3.82
CA ASP A 245 -5.84 42.76 -3.67
C ASP A 245 -6.49 43.82 -2.77
N VAL A 246 -7.45 44.57 -3.33
CA VAL A 246 -8.13 45.68 -2.64
C VAL A 246 -9.05 45.21 -1.50
N ALA A 247 -9.49 43.95 -1.52
CA ALA A 247 -10.32 43.36 -0.48
C ALA A 247 -9.48 42.68 0.63
N HIS A 248 -8.19 42.43 0.37
CA HIS A 248 -7.29 41.71 1.28
C HIS A 248 -5.94 42.44 1.50
N CYS A 249 -5.95 43.78 1.50
CA CYS A 249 -4.71 44.55 1.45
C CYS A 249 -3.93 44.47 2.77
N GLY A 250 -2.76 43.83 2.73
CA GLY A 250 -1.87 43.62 3.88
C GLY A 250 -2.28 42.50 4.84
N ALA A 251 -3.57 42.16 4.91
CA ALA A 251 -4.09 41.03 5.66
C ALA A 251 -5.46 40.57 5.11
N CYS A 252 -5.85 39.34 5.43
CA CYS A 252 -7.14 38.79 5.01
C CYS A 252 -8.32 39.68 5.46
N ALA A 253 -9.28 39.89 4.56
CA ALA A 253 -10.47 40.72 4.77
C ALA A 253 -10.17 42.17 5.21
N SER A 254 -8.99 42.70 4.85
CA SER A 254 -8.61 44.10 5.08
C SER A 254 -8.91 44.94 3.84
N GLU A 255 -10.18 45.31 3.68
CA GLU A 255 -10.66 46.05 2.51
C GLU A 255 -10.21 47.52 2.53
N CYS A 256 -9.80 48.05 1.37
CA CYS A 256 -9.40 49.45 1.22
C CYS A 256 -10.58 50.41 0.92
N GLY A 257 -11.76 49.89 0.59
CA GLY A 257 -12.91 50.69 0.14
C GLY A 257 -12.61 51.39 -1.20
N ASP A 258 -12.82 52.70 -1.25
CA ASP A 258 -12.55 53.53 -2.46
C ASP A 258 -11.05 53.84 -2.68
N ARG A 259 -10.16 53.27 -1.85
CA ARG A 259 -8.69 53.46 -1.94
C ARG A 259 -8.03 52.29 -2.66
N PHE A 260 -6.78 52.46 -3.04
CA PHE A 260 -6.01 51.46 -3.76
C PHE A 260 -5.20 50.57 -2.80
N CYS A 261 -4.96 49.31 -3.14
CA CYS A 261 -3.95 48.50 -2.45
C CYS A 261 -2.58 48.66 -3.13
N ALA A 262 -1.59 49.11 -2.37
CA ALA A 262 -0.22 49.29 -2.83
C ALA A 262 0.77 48.67 -1.84
N ASP A 263 1.46 47.61 -2.27
CA ASP A 263 2.42 46.83 -1.47
C ASP A 263 1.87 46.47 -0.07
N GLY A 264 0.60 46.06 -0.04
CA GLY A 264 -0.11 45.63 1.17
C GLY A 264 -0.51 46.75 2.11
N THR A 265 -0.51 48.01 1.65
CA THR A 265 -1.06 49.15 2.38
C THR A 265 -2.08 49.88 1.53
N CYS A 266 -3.23 50.21 2.12
CA CYS A 266 -4.21 51.03 1.43
C CYS A 266 -3.71 52.47 1.26
N ALA A 267 -3.69 52.96 0.02
CA ALA A 267 -3.20 54.27 -0.37
C ALA A 267 -4.27 55.05 -1.17
N ASP A 268 -4.27 56.38 -1.05
CA ASP A 268 -5.23 57.24 -1.78
C ASP A 268 -4.89 57.39 -3.27
N ALA A 269 -3.68 56.98 -3.68
CA ALA A 269 -3.24 56.94 -5.07
C ALA A 269 -2.13 55.89 -5.24
N CYS A 270 -1.94 55.39 -6.47
CA CYS A 270 -0.87 54.46 -6.76
C CYS A 270 0.53 55.12 -6.66
N PRO A 271 1.51 54.45 -6.03
CA PRO A 271 2.90 54.91 -6.00
C PRO A 271 3.48 55.09 -7.40
N ALA A 272 4.54 55.91 -7.50
CA ALA A 272 5.32 56.03 -8.73
C ALA A 272 5.80 54.64 -9.21
N ASP A 273 5.83 54.44 -10.53
CA ASP A 273 6.20 53.19 -11.21
C ASP A 273 5.24 52.00 -11.00
N THR A 274 4.04 52.25 -10.47
CA THR A 274 2.91 51.29 -10.45
C THR A 274 1.74 51.83 -11.27
N THR A 275 0.91 50.94 -11.81
CA THR A 275 -0.28 51.28 -12.60
C THR A 275 -1.53 50.79 -11.89
N ASP A 276 -2.60 51.60 -11.91
CA ASP A 276 -3.92 51.20 -11.43
C ASP A 276 -4.53 50.16 -12.38
N CYS A 277 -4.69 48.94 -11.87
CA CYS A 277 -5.33 47.83 -12.55
C CYS A 277 -6.67 47.47 -11.89
N GLY A 278 -7.53 48.47 -11.66
CA GLY A 278 -8.88 48.28 -11.13
C GLY A 278 -8.95 48.30 -9.60
N GLY A 279 -8.21 49.22 -8.96
CA GLY A 279 -8.10 49.33 -7.51
C GLY A 279 -6.82 48.72 -6.93
N SER A 280 -6.04 48.02 -7.76
CA SER A 280 -4.77 47.38 -7.42
C SER A 280 -3.61 48.14 -8.06
N CYS A 281 -2.61 48.54 -7.28
CA CYS A 281 -1.41 49.18 -7.81
C CYS A 281 -0.37 48.12 -8.19
N VAL A 282 -0.19 47.90 -9.50
CA VAL A 282 0.60 46.76 -10.00
C VAL A 282 1.87 47.22 -10.72
N ARG A 283 2.95 46.45 -10.52
CA ARG A 283 4.23 46.55 -11.21
C ARG A 283 4.20 45.79 -12.54
N LEU A 284 3.92 46.48 -13.63
CA LEU A 284 3.79 45.86 -14.96
C LEU A 284 5.10 45.26 -15.50
N ASP A 285 6.25 45.63 -14.92
CA ASP A 285 7.57 45.16 -15.36
C ASP A 285 7.92 43.74 -14.92
N ARG A 286 7.20 43.19 -13.94
CA ARG A 286 7.53 41.92 -13.28
C ARG A 286 6.32 41.12 -12.78
N ASN A 287 5.11 41.70 -12.80
CA ASN A 287 3.92 41.01 -12.33
C ASN A 287 3.42 40.03 -13.41
N LEU A 288 3.38 38.75 -13.07
CA LEU A 288 3.02 37.67 -14.00
C LEU A 288 1.59 37.80 -14.56
N ALA A 289 0.66 38.37 -13.77
CA ALA A 289 -0.75 38.53 -14.16
C ALA A 289 -1.04 39.85 -14.92
N ASN A 290 -0.08 40.78 -14.97
CA ASN A 290 -0.26 42.13 -15.53
C ASN A 290 1.00 42.59 -16.28
N CYS A 291 1.64 41.71 -17.04
CA CYS A 291 2.93 41.97 -17.65
C CYS A 291 2.80 42.99 -18.80
N GLY A 292 3.42 44.16 -18.67
CA GLY A 292 3.33 45.27 -19.64
C GLY A 292 1.95 45.93 -19.77
N GLY A 293 0.93 45.45 -19.06
CA GLY A 293 -0.41 46.02 -19.07
C GLY A 293 -1.35 45.26 -18.12
N CYS A 294 -2.37 45.94 -17.63
CA CYS A 294 -3.37 45.33 -16.74
C CYS A 294 -4.10 44.18 -17.45
N GLY A 295 -4.23 43.04 -16.76
CA GLY A 295 -4.87 41.83 -17.28
C GLY A 295 -4.06 41.06 -18.33
N ASN A 296 -2.83 41.49 -18.65
CA ASN A 296 -1.95 40.76 -19.56
C ASN A 296 -1.16 39.68 -18.80
N ALA A 297 -1.81 38.56 -18.50
CA ALA A 297 -1.18 37.44 -17.81
C ALA A 297 -0.26 36.64 -18.75
N CYS A 298 0.94 36.28 -18.28
CA CYS A 298 1.83 35.40 -19.02
C CYS A 298 1.36 33.94 -18.99
N GLY A 299 1.72 33.18 -20.03
CA GLY A 299 1.33 31.79 -20.19
C GLY A 299 2.10 30.81 -19.29
N ALA A 300 1.75 29.53 -19.39
CA ALA A 300 2.44 28.48 -18.64
C ALA A 300 3.92 28.38 -19.06
N GLY A 301 4.82 28.33 -18.07
CA GLY A 301 6.27 28.31 -18.31
C GLY A 301 6.87 29.66 -18.71
N GLU A 302 6.08 30.74 -18.69
CA GLU A 302 6.57 32.09 -18.94
C GLU A 302 6.83 32.87 -17.63
N ALA A 303 7.70 33.87 -17.71
CA ALA A 303 7.99 34.86 -16.69
C ALA A 303 7.77 36.27 -17.27
N CYS A 304 7.42 37.23 -16.40
CA CYS A 304 7.36 38.63 -16.80
C CYS A 304 8.72 39.29 -16.55
N GLU A 305 9.45 39.61 -17.62
CA GLU A 305 10.73 40.31 -17.54
C GLU A 305 10.70 41.58 -18.39
N ALA A 306 10.97 42.72 -17.76
CA ALA A 306 10.98 44.03 -18.40
C ALA A 306 9.68 44.33 -19.18
N SER A 307 8.53 44.00 -18.60
CA SER A 307 7.19 44.20 -19.19
C SER A 307 6.86 43.29 -20.39
N VAL A 308 7.60 42.18 -20.57
CA VAL A 308 7.39 41.21 -21.64
C VAL A 308 7.29 39.80 -21.07
N CYS A 309 6.30 39.02 -21.52
CA CYS A 309 6.23 37.60 -21.22
C CYS A 309 7.26 36.84 -22.07
N SER A 310 8.21 36.17 -21.39
CA SER A 310 9.27 35.38 -21.99
C SER A 310 9.35 34.02 -21.30
N CYS A 311 10.01 33.01 -21.88
CA CYS A 311 10.12 31.73 -21.18
C CYS A 311 10.94 31.90 -19.90
N ALA A 312 10.45 31.29 -18.81
CA ALA A 312 11.14 31.27 -17.54
C ALA A 312 12.50 30.57 -17.69
N ALA A 313 13.43 30.89 -16.79
CA ALA A 313 14.75 30.25 -16.79
C ALA A 313 14.60 28.72 -16.68
N GLY A 314 15.29 27.99 -17.57
CA GLY A 314 15.20 26.52 -17.68
C GLY A 314 14.16 26.03 -18.70
N PHE A 315 13.35 26.93 -19.28
CA PHE A 315 12.45 26.61 -20.37
C PHE A 315 12.93 27.22 -21.69
N ASP A 316 12.81 26.46 -22.76
CA ASP A 316 13.12 26.90 -24.11
C ASP A 316 11.82 27.25 -24.86
N ARG A 317 11.90 28.25 -25.75
CA ARG A 317 10.77 28.64 -26.58
C ARG A 317 10.62 27.67 -27.76
N CYS A 318 9.63 26.80 -27.68
CA CYS A 318 9.23 25.87 -28.73
C CYS A 318 7.93 26.36 -29.38
N ALA A 319 8.08 27.06 -30.51
CA ALA A 319 6.99 27.78 -31.17
C ALA A 319 6.27 28.75 -30.20
N ASP A 320 5.03 28.47 -29.85
CA ASP A 320 4.17 29.25 -28.96
C ASP A 320 4.16 28.74 -27.51
N ALA A 321 4.95 27.70 -27.18
CA ALA A 321 5.04 27.13 -25.85
C ALA A 321 6.46 27.24 -25.26
N CYS A 322 6.53 27.40 -23.94
CA CYS A 322 7.77 27.24 -23.18
C CYS A 322 7.87 25.81 -22.68
N VAL A 323 8.95 25.11 -23.04
CA VAL A 323 9.11 23.68 -22.77
C VAL A 323 10.44 23.42 -22.08
N ASP A 324 10.42 22.58 -21.05
CA ASP A 324 11.63 22.02 -20.45
C ASP A 324 12.16 20.86 -21.30
N LEU A 325 13.20 21.12 -22.07
CA LEU A 325 13.83 20.14 -22.96
C LEU A 325 14.56 19.02 -22.21
N GLN A 326 14.75 19.13 -20.89
CA GLN A 326 15.49 18.15 -20.09
C GLN A 326 14.64 16.94 -19.71
N ILE A 327 13.32 17.11 -19.66
CA ILE A 327 12.38 16.10 -19.16
C ILE A 327 11.19 15.85 -20.08
N SER A 328 10.98 16.72 -21.07
CA SER A 328 9.87 16.56 -22.01
C SER A 328 10.13 15.45 -23.02
N ALA A 329 9.37 14.35 -22.94
CA ALA A 329 9.46 13.25 -23.89
C ALA A 329 9.10 13.66 -25.33
N SER A 330 8.33 14.73 -25.54
CA SER A 330 8.01 15.24 -26.88
C SER A 330 9.02 16.26 -27.42
N HIS A 331 9.92 16.78 -26.57
CA HIS A 331 10.88 17.83 -26.91
C HIS A 331 12.25 17.57 -26.27
N CYS A 332 12.72 16.32 -26.27
CA CYS A 332 13.89 15.91 -25.49
C CYS A 332 15.19 16.41 -26.12
N GLY A 333 15.85 17.36 -25.46
CA GLY A 333 17.04 18.03 -25.98
C GLY A 333 16.77 19.02 -27.13
N GLY A 334 15.51 19.17 -27.57
CA GLY A 334 15.14 20.07 -28.66
C GLY A 334 13.63 20.12 -28.94
N CYS A 335 13.14 21.24 -29.45
CA CYS A 335 11.71 21.50 -29.66
C CYS A 335 10.99 20.57 -30.65
N GLU A 336 11.70 19.79 -31.45
CA GLU A 336 11.09 18.82 -32.38
C GLU A 336 11.83 17.48 -32.27
N GLN A 337 12.17 17.08 -31.05
CA GLN A 337 12.93 15.87 -30.74
C GLN A 337 12.12 14.96 -29.81
N PRO A 338 11.03 14.33 -30.29
CA PRO A 338 10.31 13.37 -29.49
C PRO A 338 11.14 12.09 -29.29
N CYS A 339 11.05 11.50 -28.11
CA CYS A 339 11.58 10.18 -27.86
C CYS A 339 10.76 9.12 -28.60
N GLY A 340 11.43 8.03 -28.98
CA GLY A 340 10.78 6.90 -29.64
C GLY A 340 9.86 6.12 -28.70
N ASP A 341 9.11 5.16 -29.26
CA ASP A 341 8.08 4.42 -28.53
C ASP A 341 8.61 3.79 -27.23
N GLY A 342 8.00 4.18 -26.11
CA GLY A 342 8.32 3.69 -24.77
C GLY A 342 9.60 4.27 -24.15
N ALA A 343 10.29 5.18 -24.82
CA ALA A 343 11.44 5.88 -24.27
C ALA A 343 11.03 7.10 -23.44
N ILE A 344 11.87 7.44 -22.45
CA ILE A 344 11.71 8.58 -21.55
C ILE A 344 12.79 9.64 -21.85
N CYS A 345 12.51 10.90 -21.50
CA CYS A 345 13.51 11.96 -21.55
C CYS A 345 14.13 12.18 -20.17
N ALA A 346 15.45 12.07 -20.09
CA ALA A 346 16.20 12.36 -18.86
C ALA A 346 17.47 13.15 -19.20
N GLY A 347 17.59 14.37 -18.68
CA GLY A 347 18.74 15.24 -18.93
C GLY A 347 18.88 15.61 -20.41
N GLY A 348 17.76 15.73 -21.13
CA GLY A 348 17.73 16.06 -22.55
C GLY A 348 18.18 14.93 -23.48
N VAL A 349 18.21 13.70 -22.98
CA VAL A 349 18.55 12.51 -23.77
C VAL A 349 17.43 11.48 -23.65
N CYS A 350 16.99 10.95 -24.80
CA CYS A 350 16.03 9.85 -24.84
C CYS A 350 16.71 8.54 -24.43
N GLY A 351 16.06 7.77 -23.57
CA GLY A 351 16.55 6.47 -23.13
C GLY A 351 15.42 5.53 -22.72
N CYS A 352 15.69 4.23 -22.71
CA CYS A 352 14.72 3.25 -22.25
C CYS A 352 14.65 3.18 -20.73
N PRO A 353 13.45 2.97 -20.17
CA PRO A 353 13.28 2.58 -18.77
C PRO A 353 14.10 1.35 -18.41
N ALA A 354 14.42 1.20 -17.13
CA ALA A 354 15.13 0.02 -16.62
C ALA A 354 14.38 -1.27 -16.98
N GLY A 355 15.12 -2.27 -17.47
CA GLY A 355 14.57 -3.57 -17.89
C GLY A 355 14.19 -3.64 -19.38
N LEU A 356 14.15 -2.50 -20.09
CA LEU A 356 13.90 -2.48 -21.54
C LEU A 356 15.18 -2.20 -22.32
N THR A 357 15.25 -2.76 -23.52
CA THR A 357 16.38 -2.55 -24.44
C THR A 357 15.93 -1.68 -25.62
N ASP A 358 16.78 -0.72 -26.00
CA ASP A 358 16.56 0.07 -27.20
C ASP A 358 16.80 -0.78 -28.46
N CYS A 359 15.71 -1.14 -29.13
CA CYS A 359 15.71 -1.85 -30.40
C CYS A 359 15.40 -0.88 -31.56
N SER A 360 16.40 -0.08 -31.94
CA SER A 360 16.34 0.89 -33.04
C SER A 360 15.31 2.02 -32.83
N GLY A 361 15.26 2.58 -31.63
CA GLY A 361 14.37 3.66 -31.22
C GLY A 361 13.09 3.20 -30.54
N ARG A 362 12.92 1.90 -30.29
CA ARG A 362 11.78 1.34 -29.57
C ARG A 362 12.25 0.55 -28.37
N CYS A 363 11.74 0.90 -27.19
CA CYS A 363 12.05 0.17 -25.97
C CYS A 363 11.29 -1.16 -25.94
N THR A 364 12.04 -2.25 -25.95
CA THR A 364 11.51 -3.61 -26.10
C THR A 364 11.95 -4.49 -24.93
N ASP A 365 11.04 -5.33 -24.44
CA ASP A 365 11.35 -6.34 -23.43
C ASP A 365 11.87 -7.61 -24.10
N LEU A 366 13.18 -7.84 -24.01
CA LEU A 366 13.82 -9.02 -24.62
C LEU A 366 13.54 -10.32 -23.86
N GLN A 367 12.93 -10.26 -22.67
CA GLN A 367 12.61 -11.46 -21.89
C GLN A 367 11.29 -12.10 -22.32
N SER A 368 10.38 -11.32 -22.89
CA SER A 368 9.00 -11.74 -23.16
C SER A 368 8.53 -11.46 -24.59
N ASP A 369 9.18 -10.56 -25.35
CA ASP A 369 8.77 -10.25 -26.72
C ASP A 369 9.16 -11.36 -27.71
N PRO A 370 8.21 -12.12 -28.30
CA PRO A 370 8.49 -13.19 -29.25
C PRO A 370 9.09 -12.71 -30.57
N THR A 371 9.04 -11.41 -30.86
CA THR A 371 9.67 -10.80 -32.05
C THR A 371 11.11 -10.33 -31.79
N SER A 372 11.53 -10.26 -30.52
CA SER A 372 12.84 -9.80 -30.07
C SER A 372 13.37 -10.61 -28.87
N CYS A 373 13.25 -11.93 -28.93
CA CYS A 373 13.55 -12.79 -27.80
C CYS A 373 15.05 -12.96 -27.58
N GLY A 374 15.55 -12.50 -26.44
CA GLY A 374 16.99 -12.51 -26.11
C GLY A 374 17.83 -11.53 -26.93
N GLY A 375 17.23 -10.80 -27.87
CA GLY A 375 17.92 -9.83 -28.72
C GLY A 375 16.97 -9.11 -29.69
N CYS A 376 17.29 -7.87 -30.02
CA CYS A 376 16.49 -7.06 -30.94
C CYS A 376 16.30 -7.75 -32.30
N GLY A 377 15.04 -7.97 -32.70
CA GLY A 377 14.69 -8.64 -33.95
C GLY A 377 14.96 -10.15 -33.98
N ALA A 378 15.37 -10.75 -32.87
CA ALA A 378 15.50 -12.20 -32.72
C ALA A 378 14.11 -12.83 -32.52
N ALA A 379 13.34 -12.88 -33.59
CA ALA A 379 12.01 -13.48 -33.55
C ALA A 379 12.10 -15.00 -33.36
N CYS A 380 11.26 -15.54 -32.47
CA CYS A 380 11.11 -16.98 -32.29
C CYS A 380 10.48 -17.64 -33.52
N ALA A 381 10.76 -18.93 -33.72
CA ALA A 381 10.20 -19.66 -34.85
C ALA A 381 8.69 -19.85 -34.70
N SER A 382 8.02 -20.20 -35.80
CA SER A 382 6.58 -20.47 -35.77
C SER A 382 6.25 -21.58 -34.77
N GLY A 383 5.44 -21.24 -33.77
CA GLY A 383 5.04 -22.13 -32.68
C GLY A 383 5.93 -22.13 -31.43
N GLU A 384 6.88 -21.18 -31.37
CA GLU A 384 7.69 -20.88 -30.19
C GLU A 384 7.25 -19.56 -29.55
N GLY A 385 7.46 -19.44 -28.24
CA GLY A 385 7.24 -18.25 -27.42
C GLY A 385 8.53 -17.80 -26.76
N CYS A 386 8.56 -16.57 -26.26
CA CYS A 386 9.73 -16.04 -25.55
C CYS A 386 9.55 -16.16 -24.04
N VAL A 387 10.43 -16.93 -23.40
CA VAL A 387 10.45 -17.09 -21.94
C VAL A 387 11.88 -16.89 -21.47
N ASP A 388 12.08 -15.93 -20.55
CA ASP A 388 13.39 -15.55 -20.00
C ASP A 388 14.45 -15.29 -21.10
N GLY A 389 14.02 -14.71 -22.22
CA GLY A 389 14.88 -14.41 -23.37
C GLY A 389 15.32 -15.63 -24.19
N GLY A 390 14.67 -16.78 -24.00
CA GLY A 390 14.85 -17.98 -24.81
C GLY A 390 13.58 -18.36 -25.58
N CYS A 391 13.75 -18.74 -26.85
CA CYS A 391 12.65 -19.33 -27.63
C CYS A 391 12.39 -20.76 -27.18
N VAL A 392 11.16 -21.02 -26.74
CA VAL A 392 10.73 -22.33 -26.26
C VAL A 392 9.53 -22.83 -27.06
N GLY A 393 9.53 -24.11 -27.42
CA GLY A 393 8.43 -24.74 -28.14
C GLY A 393 7.17 -24.80 -27.28
N CYS A 394 6.07 -24.21 -27.77
CA CYS A 394 4.87 -23.97 -26.96
C CYS A 394 3.89 -25.15 -26.87
N GLY A 395 4.14 -26.27 -27.57
CA GLY A 395 3.18 -27.38 -27.68
C GLY A 395 2.31 -27.31 -28.95
N PRO A 396 1.15 -28.00 -28.99
CA PRO A 396 0.31 -28.07 -30.19
C PRO A 396 -0.14 -26.70 -30.70
N GLU A 397 -0.53 -26.63 -31.97
CA GLU A 397 -1.15 -25.42 -32.53
C GLU A 397 -2.53 -25.21 -31.87
N ALA A 398 -2.78 -24.00 -31.39
CA ALA A 398 -3.99 -23.64 -30.66
C ALA A 398 -4.41 -22.21 -31.05
N SER A 399 -5.66 -22.07 -31.45
CA SER A 399 -6.33 -20.80 -31.77
C SER A 399 -7.27 -20.38 -30.65
N PHE A 400 -7.49 -19.08 -30.48
CA PHE A 400 -8.45 -18.63 -29.48
C PHE A 400 -9.88 -19.03 -29.84
N ALA A 401 -10.32 -18.76 -31.08
CA ALA A 401 -11.69 -19.01 -31.48
C ALA A 401 -12.02 -20.50 -31.63
N GLY A 402 -11.08 -21.29 -32.15
CA GLY A 402 -11.28 -22.72 -32.43
C GLY A 402 -11.06 -23.62 -31.22
N ASP A 403 -10.13 -23.28 -30.33
CA ASP A 403 -9.65 -24.19 -29.29
C ASP A 403 -9.90 -23.65 -27.87
N VAL A 404 -9.44 -22.43 -27.56
CA VAL A 404 -9.47 -21.91 -26.18
C VAL A 404 -10.85 -21.42 -25.75
N ALA A 405 -11.52 -20.59 -26.56
CA ALA A 405 -12.83 -20.05 -26.23
C ALA A 405 -13.90 -21.14 -26.02
N PRO A 406 -13.96 -22.23 -26.81
CA PRO A 406 -14.86 -23.36 -26.52
C PRO A 406 -14.58 -24.04 -25.18
N ILE A 407 -13.31 -24.15 -24.76
CA ILE A 407 -12.94 -24.69 -23.45
C ILE A 407 -13.45 -23.76 -22.34
N LEU A 408 -13.21 -22.45 -22.46
CA LEU A 408 -13.65 -21.46 -21.47
C LEU A 408 -15.16 -21.41 -21.35
N ASP A 409 -15.89 -21.44 -22.45
CA ASP A 409 -17.35 -21.41 -22.42
C ASP A 409 -17.90 -22.68 -21.75
N ARG A 410 -17.52 -23.86 -22.25
CA ARG A 410 -18.01 -25.12 -21.69
C ARG A 410 -17.65 -25.31 -20.22
N SER A 411 -16.40 -25.02 -19.84
CA SER A 411 -15.87 -25.40 -18.53
C SER A 411 -15.98 -24.29 -17.48
N CYS A 412 -16.11 -23.02 -17.87
CA CYS A 412 -16.13 -21.88 -16.96
C CYS A 412 -17.47 -21.12 -16.97
N THR A 413 -18.20 -21.12 -18.09
CA THR A 413 -19.48 -20.40 -18.24
C THR A 413 -20.69 -21.34 -18.12
N GLY A 414 -20.55 -22.61 -18.49
CA GLY A 414 -21.65 -23.58 -18.53
C GLY A 414 -22.39 -23.80 -17.21
N SER A 415 -21.78 -23.51 -16.06
CA SER A 415 -22.41 -23.55 -14.73
C SER A 415 -22.91 -22.20 -14.23
N GLY A 416 -22.82 -21.15 -15.05
CA GLY A 416 -23.20 -19.79 -14.72
C GLY A 416 -22.10 -18.97 -14.02
N CYS A 417 -21.02 -19.62 -13.54
CA CYS A 417 -20.03 -18.99 -12.66
C CYS A 417 -19.33 -17.77 -13.30
N HIS A 418 -18.80 -17.90 -14.52
CA HIS A 418 -18.13 -16.79 -15.23
C HIS A 418 -19.00 -16.22 -16.36
N SER A 419 -20.31 -16.12 -16.14
CA SER A 419 -21.26 -15.63 -17.16
C SER A 419 -22.38 -14.76 -16.55
N GLY A 420 -23.20 -14.17 -17.40
CA GLY A 420 -24.38 -13.39 -16.98
C GLY A 420 -24.05 -11.97 -16.48
N ALA A 421 -25.00 -11.36 -15.77
CA ALA A 421 -24.92 -9.95 -15.32
C ALA A 421 -24.05 -9.72 -14.08
N ARG A 422 -23.67 -10.79 -13.37
CA ARG A 422 -22.82 -10.76 -12.17
C ARG A 422 -21.86 -11.96 -12.18
N PRO A 423 -20.92 -12.01 -13.13
CA PRO A 423 -19.96 -13.10 -13.21
C PRO A 423 -19.06 -13.11 -11.97
N ALA A 424 -18.58 -14.29 -11.59
CA ALA A 424 -17.68 -14.47 -10.46
C ALA A 424 -16.39 -13.69 -10.68
N ALA A 425 -15.93 -13.02 -9.62
CA ALA A 425 -14.80 -12.09 -9.66
C ALA A 425 -14.92 -11.01 -10.75
N SER A 426 -16.15 -10.67 -11.15
CA SER A 426 -16.44 -9.75 -12.26
C SER A 426 -15.84 -10.17 -13.61
N LEU A 427 -15.43 -11.43 -13.78
CA LEU A 427 -14.75 -11.92 -14.97
C LEU A 427 -15.70 -12.70 -15.88
N ALA A 428 -16.08 -12.13 -17.02
CA ALA A 428 -17.02 -12.73 -17.97
C ALA A 428 -16.30 -13.51 -19.09
N LEU A 429 -16.35 -14.84 -19.03
CA LEU A 429 -15.66 -15.73 -19.99
C LEU A 429 -16.58 -16.27 -21.10
N SER A 430 -17.75 -15.67 -21.30
CA SER A 430 -18.66 -16.03 -22.39
C SER A 430 -18.06 -15.72 -23.76
N THR A 431 -18.43 -16.52 -24.77
CA THR A 431 -18.03 -16.31 -26.17
C THR A 431 -18.24 -14.85 -26.60
N GLY A 432 -17.21 -14.25 -27.21
CA GLY A 432 -17.23 -12.85 -27.66
C GLY A 432 -16.88 -11.80 -26.60
N ARG A 433 -16.64 -12.19 -25.34
CA ARG A 433 -16.10 -11.29 -24.29
C ARG A 433 -14.80 -11.81 -23.66
N ALA A 434 -14.62 -13.13 -23.62
CA ALA A 434 -13.52 -13.77 -22.90
C ALA A 434 -12.12 -13.26 -23.27
N TYR A 435 -11.86 -12.88 -24.52
CA TYR A 435 -10.55 -12.40 -24.94
C TYR A 435 -10.17 -11.09 -24.23
N ASP A 436 -11.01 -10.07 -24.38
CA ASP A 436 -10.79 -8.73 -23.83
C ASP A 436 -10.74 -8.73 -22.29
N GLU A 437 -11.45 -9.68 -21.67
CA GLU A 437 -11.52 -9.88 -20.23
C GLU A 437 -10.29 -10.60 -19.65
N LEU A 438 -9.48 -11.26 -20.49
CA LEU A 438 -8.32 -12.04 -20.07
C LEU A 438 -7.00 -11.34 -20.37
N ILE A 439 -6.83 -10.82 -21.59
CA ILE A 439 -5.52 -10.30 -22.04
C ILE A 439 -5.20 -8.98 -21.36
N GLY A 440 -4.03 -8.90 -20.71
CA GLY A 440 -3.58 -7.65 -20.08
C GLY A 440 -4.43 -7.20 -18.88
N THR A 441 -5.43 -8.00 -18.49
CA THR A 441 -6.37 -7.64 -17.42
C THR A 441 -5.80 -8.01 -16.05
N PRO A 442 -5.79 -7.09 -15.07
CA PRO A 442 -5.34 -7.40 -13.72
C PRO A 442 -6.12 -8.55 -13.08
N ALA A 443 -5.41 -9.51 -12.52
CA ALA A 443 -5.99 -10.57 -11.72
C ALA A 443 -6.33 -10.08 -10.31
N SER A 444 -7.19 -10.81 -9.60
CA SER A 444 -7.50 -10.59 -8.18
C SER A 444 -6.33 -10.94 -7.22
N CYS A 445 -5.09 -10.96 -7.73
CA CYS A 445 -3.92 -11.57 -7.10
C CYS A 445 -2.67 -10.70 -7.32
N GLY A 446 -2.36 -9.83 -6.35
CA GLY A 446 -1.02 -9.25 -6.14
C GLY A 446 -0.35 -8.63 -7.37
N GLY A 447 -1.08 -7.88 -8.20
CA GLY A 447 -0.51 -7.21 -9.39
C GLY A 447 -0.21 -8.15 -10.56
N ARG A 448 -0.59 -9.42 -10.48
CA ARG A 448 -0.49 -10.36 -11.60
C ARG A 448 -1.56 -10.07 -12.64
N THR A 449 -1.31 -10.45 -13.88
CA THR A 449 -2.24 -10.32 -15.00
C THR A 449 -2.90 -11.66 -15.26
N LEU A 450 -4.19 -11.66 -15.63
CA LEU A 450 -4.94 -12.88 -15.96
C LEU A 450 -4.26 -13.65 -17.09
N VAL A 451 -3.99 -13.02 -18.22
CA VAL A 451 -3.12 -13.55 -19.28
C VAL A 451 -2.10 -12.49 -19.67
N VAL A 452 -0.82 -12.86 -19.55
CA VAL A 452 0.33 -12.15 -20.13
C VAL A 452 0.68 -12.87 -21.45
N PRO A 453 0.45 -12.25 -22.61
CA PRO A 453 0.90 -12.80 -23.89
C PRO A 453 2.37 -13.21 -23.86
N GLY A 454 2.68 -14.46 -24.23
CA GLY A 454 4.05 -14.99 -24.28
C GLY A 454 4.54 -15.60 -22.95
N ASP A 455 3.94 -15.24 -21.81
CA ASP A 455 4.40 -15.67 -20.49
C ASP A 455 3.36 -16.54 -19.77
N VAL A 456 3.57 -17.85 -19.86
CA VAL A 456 2.71 -18.87 -19.25
C VAL A 456 2.78 -18.83 -17.71
N GLU A 457 3.98 -18.67 -17.13
CA GLU A 457 4.16 -18.74 -15.68
C GLU A 457 3.70 -17.46 -14.99
N GLY A 458 3.89 -16.30 -15.64
CA GLY A 458 3.37 -15.01 -15.19
C GLY A 458 1.85 -14.90 -15.30
N SER A 459 1.22 -15.60 -16.26
CA SER A 459 -0.24 -15.61 -16.47
C SER A 459 -1.00 -16.26 -15.31
N TYR A 460 -1.80 -15.47 -14.60
CA TYR A 460 -2.54 -15.96 -13.42
C TYR A 460 -3.66 -16.94 -13.78
N LEU A 461 -4.21 -16.87 -15.00
CA LEU A 461 -5.12 -17.89 -15.53
C LEU A 461 -4.46 -19.27 -15.48
N TRP A 462 -3.19 -19.39 -15.85
CA TRP A 462 -2.45 -20.66 -15.80
C TRP A 462 -2.29 -21.18 -14.37
N SER A 463 -1.94 -20.31 -13.42
CA SER A 463 -1.91 -20.65 -11.99
C SER A 463 -3.27 -21.15 -11.49
N LYS A 464 -4.37 -20.51 -11.94
CA LYS A 464 -5.73 -20.93 -11.60
C LYS A 464 -6.09 -22.29 -12.17
N LEU A 465 -5.67 -22.62 -13.38
CA LEU A 465 -5.99 -23.89 -14.02
C LEU A 465 -5.17 -25.06 -13.43
N THR A 466 -3.92 -24.81 -13.06
CA THR A 466 -2.97 -25.84 -12.58
C THR A 466 -2.95 -26.03 -11.06
N GLY A 467 -3.46 -25.06 -10.29
CA GLY A 467 -3.45 -25.15 -8.82
C GLY A 467 -2.14 -24.65 -8.19
N VAL A 468 -1.15 -24.26 -9.00
CA VAL A 468 0.18 -23.87 -8.54
C VAL A 468 0.30 -22.35 -8.47
N GLY A 469 0.86 -21.82 -7.38
CA GLY A 469 1.09 -20.37 -7.23
C GLY A 469 -0.21 -19.54 -7.13
N ILE A 470 -1.31 -20.14 -6.67
CA ILE A 470 -2.59 -19.45 -6.46
C ILE A 470 -2.52 -18.62 -5.18
N CYS A 471 -2.54 -17.29 -5.31
CA CYS A 471 -2.54 -16.41 -4.14
C CYS A 471 -3.94 -16.04 -3.59
N SER A 472 -5.03 -16.40 -4.28
CA SER A 472 -6.41 -16.10 -3.87
C SER A 472 -7.36 -17.13 -4.47
N GLY A 473 -8.40 -17.56 -3.74
CA GLY A 473 -9.35 -18.59 -4.19
C GLY A 473 -8.73 -19.99 -4.37
N THR A 474 -9.38 -20.84 -5.16
CA THR A 474 -8.94 -22.23 -5.42
C THR A 474 -8.60 -22.43 -6.91
N GLN A 475 -8.04 -23.59 -7.23
CA GLN A 475 -7.91 -24.08 -8.60
C GLN A 475 -9.28 -24.07 -9.30
N MET A 476 -9.28 -23.73 -10.58
CA MET A 476 -10.42 -23.69 -11.47
C MET A 476 -10.30 -24.79 -12.53
N PRO A 477 -11.39 -25.49 -12.88
CA PRO A 477 -12.78 -25.27 -12.42
C PRO A 477 -13.06 -25.74 -10.97
N LYS A 478 -13.75 -24.92 -10.16
CA LYS A 478 -13.93 -25.11 -8.70
C LYS A 478 -14.77 -26.33 -8.26
N ARG A 479 -15.59 -26.90 -9.15
CA ARG A 479 -16.58 -27.96 -8.84
C ARG A 479 -16.55 -29.12 -9.85
N GLY A 480 -15.47 -29.27 -10.60
CA GLY A 480 -15.25 -30.36 -11.55
C GLY A 480 -13.85 -30.98 -11.38
N GLU A 481 -13.56 -32.03 -12.15
CA GLU A 481 -12.17 -32.48 -12.35
C GLU A 481 -11.38 -31.36 -13.04
N SER A 482 -10.07 -31.32 -12.84
CA SER A 482 -9.16 -30.46 -13.61
C SER A 482 -9.45 -30.59 -15.11
N LEU A 483 -9.19 -29.53 -15.88
CA LEU A 483 -9.28 -29.65 -17.34
C LEU A 483 -8.38 -30.82 -17.80
N PRO A 484 -8.80 -31.62 -18.79
CA PRO A 484 -7.97 -32.67 -19.37
C PRO A 484 -6.62 -32.11 -19.82
N ASP A 485 -5.55 -32.90 -19.68
CA ASP A 485 -4.19 -32.47 -20.04
C ASP A 485 -4.07 -31.95 -21.48
N ALA A 486 -4.84 -32.52 -22.41
CA ALA A 486 -4.90 -32.05 -23.79
C ALA A 486 -5.49 -30.64 -23.93
N GLU A 487 -6.44 -30.26 -23.08
CA GLU A 487 -7.05 -28.93 -23.07
C GLU A 487 -6.17 -27.91 -22.34
N LEU A 488 -5.50 -28.33 -21.25
CA LEU A 488 -4.47 -27.51 -20.60
C LEU A 488 -3.32 -27.21 -21.57
N ALA A 489 -2.89 -28.21 -22.36
CA ALA A 489 -1.85 -28.01 -23.37
C ALA A 489 -2.26 -26.96 -24.42
N LEU A 490 -3.51 -26.95 -24.88
CA LEU A 490 -3.99 -25.93 -25.83
C LEU A 490 -3.98 -24.52 -25.23
N ILE A 491 -4.42 -24.37 -23.97
CA ILE A 491 -4.39 -23.06 -23.27
C ILE A 491 -2.95 -22.60 -23.04
N GLN A 492 -2.06 -23.51 -22.63
CA GLN A 492 -0.64 -23.23 -22.47
C GLN A 492 0.00 -22.78 -23.79
N SER A 493 -0.27 -23.52 -24.87
CA SER A 493 0.25 -23.23 -26.20
C SER A 493 -0.23 -21.88 -26.71
N TRP A 494 -1.50 -21.57 -26.50
CA TRP A 494 -2.07 -20.28 -26.88
C TRP A 494 -1.41 -19.12 -26.12
N ILE A 495 -1.29 -19.21 -24.78
CA ILE A 495 -0.62 -18.15 -23.98
C ILE A 495 0.83 -17.97 -24.43
N CYS A 496 1.57 -19.08 -24.54
CA CYS A 496 2.98 -19.10 -24.94
C CYS A 496 3.20 -18.48 -26.34
N ARG A 497 2.29 -18.69 -27.29
CA ARG A 497 2.37 -18.12 -28.66
C ARG A 497 1.89 -16.65 -28.74
N GLY A 498 1.81 -15.95 -27.62
CA GLY A 498 1.41 -14.53 -27.58
C GLY A 498 -0.10 -14.31 -27.49
N ALA A 499 -0.88 -15.34 -27.15
CA ALA A 499 -2.30 -15.24 -26.81
C ALA A 499 -3.15 -14.44 -27.83
N ALA A 500 -2.97 -14.70 -29.13
CA ALA A 500 -3.68 -13.99 -30.21
C ALA A 500 -5.20 -14.27 -30.24
N ASN A 501 -5.99 -13.35 -30.81
CA ASN A 501 -7.45 -13.51 -31.03
C ASN A 501 -7.74 -14.03 -32.45
N ASP A 502 -7.39 -15.28 -32.73
CA ASP A 502 -7.41 -15.90 -34.06
C ASP A 502 -8.48 -16.97 -34.27
#